data_AF-A0A1V2QMS5-F1
#
_entry.id   AF-A0A1V2QMS5-F1
#
_cell.length_a   1.000
_cell.length_b   1.000
_cell.length_c   1.000
_cell.angle_alpha   90.00
_cell.angle_beta   90.00
_cell.angle_gamma   90.00
#
_symmetry.space_group_name_H-M   'P 1'
#
loop_
_entity.id
_entity.type
_entity.pdbx_description
1 polymer ?
#
loop_
_entity_poly.entity_id
_entity_poly.type
_entity_poly.pdbx_seq_one_letter_code
_entity_poly.pdbx_strand_id
1 'polypeptide(L)'
;MARSSLTEQLVDLRRTYTGENLTQAVPAVKAVLHDLPDDRRERVVDALRGKADVRGLFLPDAQDDDQRALECVVLQAGLDAAGHLQLRPPASMLRPAHAFRTVEPGVHLRLHLTEHALGPLLYELLPRYDESWVAGAPGLRVTHHPRSVELRLVGLDATVNPPAVHLAGVDERAWADGLKYVRNLLKGRNLGGTFIDGPLTAAERDHLAETPRPTGVGSAVLRRYHLFSAAPWVRALAMGDRWWVEWPTSLGVPAVADRLLHPVFGLPDSVEVPSAGGGLGISTGWYDLFLREVEGPDPAHEPALAAFEWPEGVTGWWEPPQSVK
;
A
#
# COMPACT_ATOMS: atom_id res chain seq x y z
N MET A 1 11.71 18.71 30.15
CA MET A 1 11.59 17.97 28.87
C MET A 1 12.57 18.59 27.89
N ALA A 2 13.58 17.86 27.44
CA ALA A 2 14.53 18.37 26.46
C ALA A 2 13.79 18.65 25.14
N ARG A 3 14.01 19.84 24.54
CA ARG A 3 13.51 20.13 23.19
C ARG A 3 14.20 19.15 22.24
N SER A 4 13.48 18.19 21.65
CA SER A 4 14.03 17.40 20.56
C SER A 4 14.34 18.31 19.39
N SER A 5 15.41 18.01 18.66
CA SER A 5 15.79 18.79 17.49
C SER A 5 14.70 18.72 16.41
N LEU A 6 14.60 19.75 15.58
CA LEU A 6 13.64 19.81 14.46
C LEU A 6 13.70 18.54 13.59
N THR A 7 14.93 18.08 13.30
CA THR A 7 15.17 16.86 12.53
C THR A 7 14.60 15.62 13.21
N GLU A 8 14.79 15.45 14.52
CA GLU A 8 14.23 14.30 15.26
C GLU A 8 12.70 14.29 15.20
N GLN A 9 12.05 15.45 15.40
CA GLN A 9 10.59 15.55 15.32
C GLN A 9 10.06 15.15 13.94
N LEU A 10 10.71 15.64 12.88
CA LEU A 10 10.33 15.33 11.49
C LEU A 10 10.60 13.86 11.14
N VAL A 11 11.68 13.28 11.64
CA VAL A 11 11.99 11.86 11.47
C VAL A 11 10.95 10.99 12.17
N ASP A 12 10.61 11.28 13.42
CA ASP A 12 9.60 10.51 14.16
C ASP A 12 8.21 10.62 13.53
N LEU A 13 7.85 11.81 13.04
CA LEU A 13 6.64 11.99 12.25
C LEU A 13 6.71 11.13 10.99
N ARG A 14 7.73 11.27 10.14
CA ARG A 14 7.84 10.50 8.89
C ARG A 14 7.64 9.01 9.12
N ARG A 15 8.34 8.43 10.10
CA ARG A 15 8.25 7.02 10.46
C ARG A 15 6.83 6.58 10.85
N THR A 16 6.06 7.46 11.48
CA THR A 16 4.65 7.20 11.82
C THR A 16 3.78 7.05 10.58
N TYR A 17 4.05 7.79 9.49
CA TYR A 17 3.27 7.72 8.26
C TYR A 17 3.75 6.62 7.31
N THR A 18 5.05 6.33 7.30
CA THR A 18 5.68 5.49 6.26
C THR A 18 6.14 4.12 6.77
N GLY A 19 6.31 3.95 8.08
CA GLY A 19 6.89 2.74 8.67
C GLY A 19 8.39 2.61 8.44
N GLU A 20 9.06 3.68 8.01
CA GLU A 20 10.50 3.71 7.80
C GLU A 20 11.26 3.52 9.13
N ASN A 21 12.46 2.94 9.03
CA ASN A 21 13.43 2.93 10.13
C ASN A 21 14.28 4.21 10.10
N LEU A 22 15.16 4.37 11.10
CA LEU A 22 16.01 5.57 11.20
C LEU A 22 16.99 5.71 10.02
N THR A 23 17.51 4.61 9.48
CA THR A 23 18.48 4.65 8.37
C THR A 23 17.82 5.08 7.05
N GLN A 24 16.50 4.96 6.94
CA GLN A 24 15.69 5.41 5.80
C GLN A 24 15.19 6.85 6.02
N ALA A 25 14.56 7.12 7.17
CA ALA A 25 13.89 8.40 7.42
C ALA A 25 14.86 9.58 7.65
N VAL A 26 16.00 9.37 8.33
CA VAL A 26 16.98 10.43 8.60
C VAL A 26 17.54 11.06 7.33
N PRO A 27 18.09 10.29 6.36
CA PRO A 27 18.61 10.89 5.13
C PRO A 27 17.50 11.56 4.31
N ALA A 28 16.29 11.00 4.26
CA ALA A 28 15.17 11.59 3.55
C ALA A 28 14.78 12.98 4.11
N VAL A 29 14.64 13.10 5.44
CA VAL A 29 14.35 14.38 6.10
C VAL A 29 15.51 15.37 5.93
N LYS A 30 16.76 14.90 6.08
CA LYS A 30 17.94 15.76 5.93
C LYS A 30 18.09 16.31 4.53
N ALA A 31 17.82 15.51 3.49
CA ALA A 31 17.87 15.96 2.10
C ALA A 31 16.92 17.15 1.88
N VAL A 32 15.67 17.01 2.34
CA VAL A 32 14.69 18.11 2.25
C VAL A 32 15.15 19.33 3.06
N LEU A 33 15.56 19.17 4.31
CA LEU A 33 16.01 20.30 5.14
C LEU A 33 17.25 21.01 4.59
N HIS A 34 18.16 20.26 3.97
CA HIS A 34 19.38 20.80 3.37
C HIS A 34 19.05 21.75 2.20
N ASP A 35 18.07 21.39 1.39
CA ASP A 35 17.70 22.14 0.18
C ASP A 35 16.72 23.30 0.46
N LEU A 36 16.24 23.43 1.70
CA LEU A 36 15.34 24.51 2.11
C LEU A 36 16.10 25.80 2.47
N PRO A 37 15.72 26.95 1.88
CA PRO A 37 16.09 28.28 2.38
C PRO A 37 15.69 28.51 3.84
N ASP A 38 16.38 29.40 4.55
CA ASP A 38 16.16 29.64 5.99
C ASP A 38 14.74 30.14 6.31
N ASP A 39 14.15 31.00 5.48
CA ASP A 39 12.76 31.47 5.60
C ASP A 39 11.74 30.31 5.46
N ARG A 40 12.08 29.29 4.66
CA ARG A 40 11.26 28.08 4.53
C ARG A 40 11.41 27.14 5.72
N ARG A 41 12.56 27.12 6.39
CA ARG A 41 12.75 26.32 7.63
C ARG A 41 11.91 26.84 8.78
N GLU A 42 11.77 28.17 8.91
CA GLU A 42 10.86 28.78 9.90
C GLU A 42 9.41 28.34 9.66
N ARG A 43 8.96 28.30 8.40
CA ARG A 43 7.63 27.78 8.04
C ARG A 43 7.42 26.33 8.44
N VAL A 44 8.45 25.49 8.40
CA VAL A 44 8.35 24.09 8.88
C VAL A 44 8.15 24.06 10.40
N VAL A 45 8.86 24.90 11.15
CA VAL A 45 8.68 25.01 12.61
C VAL A 45 7.27 25.53 12.95
N ASP A 46 6.77 26.50 12.20
CA ASP A 46 5.41 27.00 12.36
C ASP A 46 4.36 25.97 11.99
N ALA A 47 4.59 25.15 10.96
CA ALA A 47 3.70 24.06 10.60
C ALA A 47 3.64 22.99 11.70
N LEU A 48 4.76 22.62 12.33
CA LEU A 48 4.77 21.73 13.50
C LEU A 48 3.98 22.30 14.70
N ARG A 49 3.75 23.62 14.72
CA ARG A 49 2.91 24.30 15.73
C ARG A 49 1.48 24.56 15.25
N GLY A 50 1.10 24.08 14.08
CA GLY A 50 -0.22 24.29 13.48
C GLY A 50 -0.46 25.71 12.94
N LYS A 51 0.60 26.50 12.68
CA LYS A 51 0.50 27.91 12.25
C LYS A 51 0.79 28.12 10.76
N ALA A 52 1.26 27.09 10.08
CA ALA A 52 1.54 27.11 8.65
C ALA A 52 1.20 25.74 8.06
N ASP A 53 1.15 25.69 6.73
CA ASP A 53 1.01 24.45 5.96
C ASP A 53 2.23 24.27 5.06
N VAL A 54 2.86 23.11 5.18
CA VAL A 54 3.98 22.64 4.36
C VAL A 54 3.76 21.18 3.91
N ARG A 55 2.51 20.72 3.82
CA ARG A 55 2.18 19.38 3.33
C ARG A 55 2.76 19.16 1.93
N GLY A 56 3.16 17.92 1.66
CA GLY A 56 3.85 17.53 0.42
C GLY A 56 5.36 17.78 0.40
N LEU A 57 5.90 18.54 1.37
CA LEU A 57 7.34 18.84 1.40
C LEU A 57 8.20 17.64 1.85
N PHE A 58 7.83 17.01 2.96
CA PHE A 58 8.59 15.87 3.53
C PHE A 58 8.03 14.50 3.15
N LEU A 59 6.82 14.49 2.59
CA LEU A 59 6.12 13.32 2.12
C LEU A 59 5.34 13.70 0.86
N PRO A 60 6.03 13.83 -0.29
CA PRO A 60 5.40 14.22 -1.54
C PRO A 60 4.47 13.12 -2.04
N ASP A 61 3.39 13.51 -2.70
CA ASP A 61 2.54 12.59 -3.46
C ASP A 61 3.15 12.31 -4.85
N ALA A 62 2.58 11.35 -5.58
CA ALA A 62 2.99 11.05 -6.95
C ALA A 62 2.72 12.26 -7.86
N GLN A 63 3.71 12.62 -8.68
CA GLN A 63 3.67 13.85 -9.48
C GLN A 63 2.66 13.76 -10.62
N ASP A 64 2.59 12.62 -11.28
CA ASP A 64 1.74 12.36 -12.44
C ASP A 64 0.64 11.32 -12.16
N ASP A 65 -0.42 11.37 -12.97
CA ASP A 65 -1.60 10.52 -12.80
C ASP A 65 -1.32 9.05 -13.12
N ASP A 66 -0.33 8.77 -13.96
CA ASP A 66 0.08 7.42 -14.33
C ASP A 66 0.77 6.72 -13.14
N GLN A 67 1.70 7.40 -12.46
CA GLN A 67 2.28 6.91 -11.20
C GLN A 67 1.22 6.78 -10.11
N ARG A 68 0.25 7.70 -10.03
CA ARG A 68 -0.89 7.55 -9.09
C ARG A 68 -1.70 6.30 -9.39
N ALA A 69 -2.01 6.05 -10.66
CA ALA A 69 -2.77 4.88 -11.08
C ALA A 69 -2.05 3.57 -10.73
N LEU A 70 -0.73 3.50 -10.99
CA LEU A 70 0.10 2.37 -10.58
C LEU A 70 0.07 2.16 -9.05
N GLU A 71 0.26 3.22 -8.28
CA GLU A 71 0.23 3.16 -6.82
C GLU A 71 -1.15 2.75 -6.28
N CYS A 72 -2.24 3.22 -6.88
CA CYS A 72 -3.61 2.82 -6.51
C CYS A 72 -3.86 1.34 -6.74
N VAL A 73 -3.41 0.79 -7.88
CA VAL A 73 -3.49 -0.65 -8.17
C VAL A 73 -2.68 -1.46 -7.15
N VAL A 74 -1.48 -1.00 -6.81
CA VAL A 74 -0.64 -1.66 -5.80
C VAL A 74 -1.25 -1.56 -4.40
N LEU A 75 -1.87 -0.43 -4.04
CA LEU A 75 -2.61 -0.30 -2.80
C LEU A 75 -3.71 -1.36 -2.72
N GLN A 76 -4.58 -1.44 -3.73
CA GLN A 76 -5.69 -2.40 -3.75
C GLN A 76 -5.19 -3.83 -3.60
N ALA A 77 -4.21 -4.26 -4.41
CA ALA A 77 -3.65 -5.60 -4.31
C ALA A 77 -3.02 -5.88 -2.93
N GLY A 78 -2.37 -4.87 -2.32
CA GLY A 78 -1.81 -5.00 -0.97
C GLY A 78 -2.86 -5.11 0.13
N LEU A 79 -4.02 -4.46 -0.04
CA LEU A 79 -5.15 -4.56 0.87
C LEU A 79 -5.88 -5.90 0.70
N ASP A 80 -6.08 -6.37 -0.53
CA ASP A 80 -6.71 -7.65 -0.83
C ASP A 80 -5.85 -8.83 -0.35
N ALA A 81 -4.52 -8.69 -0.41
CA ALA A 81 -3.57 -9.66 0.15
C ALA A 81 -3.77 -9.90 1.67
N ALA A 82 -4.39 -8.97 2.40
CA ALA A 82 -4.68 -9.12 3.83
C ALA A 82 -5.51 -10.37 4.13
N GLY A 83 -6.50 -10.69 3.27
CA GLY A 83 -7.37 -11.84 3.46
C GLY A 83 -6.57 -13.15 3.51
N HIS A 84 -5.56 -13.29 2.67
CA HIS A 84 -4.68 -14.46 2.65
C HIS A 84 -3.70 -14.49 3.83
N LEU A 85 -3.22 -13.33 4.26
CA LEU A 85 -2.32 -13.19 5.39
C LEU A 85 -2.99 -13.53 6.74
N GLN A 86 -4.29 -13.28 6.85
CA GLN A 86 -5.08 -13.71 8.02
C GLN A 86 -5.17 -15.23 8.14
N LEU A 87 -5.03 -15.96 7.03
CA LEU A 87 -5.05 -17.44 7.01
C LEU A 87 -3.70 -18.06 7.39
N ARG A 88 -2.64 -17.26 7.54
CA ARG A 88 -1.33 -17.77 7.99
C ARG A 88 -1.48 -18.36 9.39
N PRO A 89 -1.17 -19.66 9.60
CA PRO A 89 -1.27 -20.30 10.90
C PRO A 89 -0.45 -19.59 12.01
N PRO A 90 -1.00 -19.44 13.23
CA PRO A 90 -2.42 -19.62 13.55
C PRO A 90 -3.25 -18.54 12.84
N ALA A 91 -4.31 -18.96 12.15
CA ALA A 91 -5.20 -18.04 11.45
C ALA A 91 -5.86 -17.11 12.47
N SER A 92 -5.90 -15.82 12.17
CA SER A 92 -6.42 -14.80 13.07
C SER A 92 -6.91 -13.61 12.29
N MET A 93 -8.12 -13.13 12.63
CA MET A 93 -8.68 -11.89 12.13
C MET A 93 -8.34 -10.70 13.04
N LEU A 94 -7.83 -10.96 14.25
CA LEU A 94 -7.41 -9.93 15.21
C LEU A 94 -5.96 -9.48 15.00
N ARG A 95 -5.10 -10.32 14.41
CA ARG A 95 -3.71 -9.98 14.12
C ARG A 95 -3.63 -9.05 12.90
N PRO A 96 -2.85 -7.96 12.95
CA PRO A 96 -2.56 -7.13 11.79
C PRO A 96 -2.03 -7.95 10.61
N ALA A 97 -2.76 -7.92 9.50
CA ALA A 97 -2.49 -8.70 8.30
C ALA A 97 -2.20 -7.77 7.12
N HIS A 98 -1.05 -7.09 7.16
CA HIS A 98 -0.68 -6.09 6.15
C HIS A 98 0.39 -6.59 5.20
N ALA A 99 0.23 -6.35 3.91
CA ALA A 99 1.25 -6.69 2.92
C ALA A 99 2.51 -5.83 3.05
N PHE A 100 2.33 -4.53 3.35
CA PHE A 100 3.42 -3.57 3.43
C PHE A 100 3.81 -3.30 4.89
N ARG A 101 5.09 -3.47 5.18
CA ARG A 101 5.69 -3.09 6.47
C ARG A 101 6.14 -1.63 6.45
N THR A 102 6.75 -1.23 5.33
CA THR A 102 7.32 0.10 5.13
C THR A 102 7.06 0.53 3.70
N VAL A 103 6.74 1.81 3.53
CA VAL A 103 6.58 2.47 2.24
C VAL A 103 7.58 3.62 2.20
N GLU A 104 8.65 3.52 1.42
CA GLU A 104 9.62 4.61 1.23
C GLU A 104 9.16 5.49 0.06
N PRO A 105 8.68 6.72 0.32
CA PRO A 105 8.12 7.58 -0.71
C PRO A 105 9.23 8.34 -1.43
N GLY A 106 9.13 8.39 -2.75
CA GLY A 106 10.06 9.06 -3.66
C GLY A 106 9.40 9.30 -5.01
N VAL A 107 10.22 9.50 -6.05
CA VAL A 107 9.74 9.54 -7.45
C VAL A 107 9.12 8.18 -7.79
N HIS A 108 9.86 7.10 -7.55
CA HIS A 108 9.30 5.74 -7.54
C HIS A 108 9.18 5.26 -6.11
N LEU A 109 8.04 4.67 -5.78
CA LEU A 109 7.77 4.12 -4.47
C LEU A 109 8.61 2.86 -4.24
N ARG A 110 9.23 2.73 -3.07
CA ARG A 110 9.87 1.46 -2.65
C ARG A 110 9.07 0.85 -1.51
N LEU A 111 8.61 -0.37 -1.71
CA LEU A 111 7.78 -1.10 -0.77
C LEU A 111 8.59 -2.20 -0.12
N HIS A 112 8.58 -2.24 1.21
CA HIS A 112 9.12 -3.37 1.97
C HIS A 112 7.96 -4.20 2.48
N LEU A 113 7.99 -5.47 2.13
CA LEU A 113 6.91 -6.39 2.47
C LEU A 113 7.05 -6.87 3.91
N THR A 114 5.92 -7.13 4.54
CA THR A 114 5.85 -7.93 5.76
C THR A 114 6.35 -9.35 5.47
N GLU A 115 6.80 -10.04 6.51
CA GLU A 115 7.15 -11.46 6.39
C GLU A 115 5.99 -12.26 5.76
N HIS A 116 6.31 -13.12 4.79
CA HIS A 116 5.36 -13.92 4.00
C HIS A 116 4.40 -13.15 3.09
N ALA A 117 4.44 -11.81 3.05
CA ALA A 117 3.52 -11.02 2.23
C ALA A 117 3.84 -10.98 0.72
N LEU A 118 4.92 -11.63 0.26
CA LEU A 118 5.21 -11.67 -1.18
C LEU A 118 4.25 -12.58 -1.95
N GLY A 119 4.03 -13.83 -1.50
CA GLY A 119 3.10 -14.76 -2.14
C GLY A 119 1.66 -14.23 -2.36
N PRO A 120 0.98 -13.68 -1.33
CA PRO A 120 -0.40 -13.22 -1.46
C PRO A 120 -0.46 -11.91 -2.23
N LEU A 121 0.53 -11.03 -2.09
CA LEU A 121 0.64 -9.83 -2.92
C LEU A 121 0.80 -10.22 -4.40
N LEU A 122 1.66 -11.19 -4.73
CA LEU A 122 1.78 -11.67 -6.11
C LEU A 122 0.50 -12.34 -6.59
N TYR A 123 -0.20 -13.07 -5.73
CA TYR A 123 -1.49 -13.64 -6.08
C TYR A 123 -2.47 -12.53 -6.46
N GLU A 124 -2.54 -11.42 -5.72
CA GLU A 124 -3.45 -10.32 -6.07
C GLU A 124 -2.94 -9.38 -7.17
N LEU A 125 -1.64 -9.33 -7.42
CA LEU A 125 -1.07 -8.50 -8.49
C LEU A 125 -1.07 -9.19 -9.85
N LEU A 126 -0.68 -10.47 -9.92
CA LEU A 126 -0.37 -11.09 -11.21
C LEU A 126 -1.63 -11.26 -12.06
N PRO A 127 -1.63 -10.75 -13.32
CA PRO A 127 -2.76 -10.92 -14.22
C PRO A 127 -3.03 -12.40 -14.48
N ARG A 128 -4.26 -12.83 -14.19
CA ARG A 128 -4.73 -14.20 -14.38
C ARG A 128 -6.04 -14.19 -15.16
N TYR A 129 -6.19 -15.17 -16.04
CA TYR A 129 -7.32 -15.27 -16.96
C TYR A 129 -8.17 -16.46 -16.56
N ASP A 130 -9.44 -16.21 -16.31
CA ASP A 130 -10.41 -17.25 -15.98
C ASP A 130 -11.63 -17.06 -16.88
N GLU A 131 -11.77 -17.96 -17.87
CA GLU A 131 -12.79 -18.08 -18.93
C GLU A 131 -13.34 -16.78 -19.56
N SER A 132 -13.90 -15.87 -18.78
CA SER A 132 -14.54 -14.61 -19.18
C SER A 132 -14.05 -13.35 -18.47
N TRP A 133 -13.09 -13.45 -17.53
CA TRP A 133 -12.64 -12.28 -16.76
C TRP A 133 -11.12 -12.27 -16.51
N VAL A 134 -10.58 -11.07 -16.33
CA VAL A 134 -9.20 -10.82 -15.92
C VAL A 134 -9.19 -10.51 -14.43
N ALA A 135 -8.45 -11.29 -13.66
CA ALA A 135 -8.14 -10.98 -12.27
C ALA A 135 -6.72 -10.44 -12.12
N GLY A 136 -6.46 -9.84 -10.96
CA GLY A 136 -5.20 -9.18 -10.66
C GLY A 136 -5.09 -7.84 -11.37
N ALA A 137 -3.86 -7.36 -11.58
CA ALA A 137 -3.60 -6.07 -12.21
C ALA A 137 -3.39 -6.21 -13.73
N PRO A 138 -4.36 -5.80 -14.59
CA PRO A 138 -4.23 -5.94 -16.03
C PRO A 138 -3.10 -5.08 -16.58
N GLY A 139 -2.22 -5.69 -17.37
CA GLY A 139 -1.05 -5.03 -17.94
C GLY A 139 0.15 -4.94 -17.01
N LEU A 140 0.12 -5.57 -15.84
CA LEU A 140 1.29 -5.62 -14.94
C LEU A 140 2.45 -6.33 -15.62
N ARG A 141 3.63 -5.71 -15.59
CA ARG A 141 4.90 -6.28 -16.03
C ARG A 141 5.94 -6.14 -14.92
N VAL A 142 6.86 -7.10 -14.88
CA VAL A 142 7.87 -7.17 -13.82
C VAL A 142 9.28 -7.20 -14.39
N THR A 143 10.16 -6.37 -13.81
CA THR A 143 11.59 -6.38 -14.13
C THR A 143 12.37 -6.78 -12.89
N HIS A 144 13.26 -7.76 -13.04
CA HIS A 144 14.08 -8.26 -11.95
C HIS A 144 15.37 -7.45 -11.82
N HIS A 145 15.69 -7.08 -10.58
CA HIS A 145 16.99 -6.54 -10.19
C HIS A 145 17.61 -7.43 -9.10
N PRO A 146 18.91 -7.30 -8.80
CA PRO A 146 19.59 -8.20 -7.86
C PRO A 146 18.97 -8.28 -6.46
N ARG A 147 18.27 -7.24 -6.00
CA ARG A 147 17.67 -7.15 -4.65
C ARG A 147 16.29 -6.48 -4.63
N SER A 148 15.65 -6.39 -5.79
CA SER A 148 14.31 -5.83 -5.89
C SER A 148 13.63 -6.31 -7.15
N VAL A 149 12.30 -6.29 -7.13
CA VAL A 149 11.50 -6.44 -8.34
C VAL A 149 10.80 -5.12 -8.60
N GLU A 150 10.88 -4.64 -9.82
CA GLU A 150 10.19 -3.46 -10.29
C GLU A 150 8.88 -3.86 -10.96
N LEU A 151 7.81 -3.17 -10.60
CA LEU A 151 6.46 -3.33 -11.11
C LEU A 151 6.12 -2.15 -12.02
N ARG A 152 5.60 -2.43 -13.21
CA ARG A 152 5.09 -1.44 -14.16
C ARG A 152 3.74 -1.87 -14.72
N LEU A 153 2.97 -0.93 -15.25
CA LEU A 153 1.75 -1.23 -16.00
C LEU A 153 1.91 -0.78 -17.44
N VAL A 154 1.64 -1.66 -18.39
CA VAL A 154 1.63 -1.31 -19.82
C VAL A 154 0.51 -0.30 -20.10
N GLY A 155 0.81 0.68 -20.93
CA GLY A 155 -0.10 1.77 -21.30
C GLY A 155 -0.11 2.93 -20.30
N LEU A 156 0.82 2.95 -19.34
CA LEU A 156 1.15 4.12 -18.55
C LEU A 156 2.55 4.58 -18.96
N ASP A 157 2.64 5.73 -19.62
CA ASP A 157 3.82 6.16 -20.37
C ASP A 157 4.15 7.63 -20.07
N ALA A 158 4.18 7.99 -18.78
CA ALA A 158 4.59 9.31 -18.33
C ALA A 158 5.96 9.68 -18.96
N THR A 159 6.00 10.86 -19.60
CA THR A 159 7.09 11.24 -20.50
C THR A 159 8.41 11.53 -19.79
N VAL A 160 8.36 11.89 -18.50
CA VAL A 160 9.54 12.32 -17.73
C VAL A 160 10.10 11.17 -16.90
N ASN A 161 9.25 10.52 -16.10
CA ASN A 161 9.62 9.39 -15.27
C ASN A 161 8.59 8.29 -15.49
N PRO A 162 8.92 7.22 -16.26
CA PRO A 162 8.02 6.11 -16.47
C PRO A 162 7.56 5.52 -15.13
N PRO A 163 6.25 5.28 -14.92
CA PRO A 163 5.73 4.84 -13.64
C PRO A 163 6.37 3.53 -13.18
N ALA A 164 6.79 3.49 -11.92
CA ALA A 164 7.38 2.31 -11.32
C ALA A 164 7.15 2.25 -9.81
N VAL A 165 7.01 1.01 -9.32
CA VAL A 165 7.03 0.67 -7.90
C VAL A 165 8.02 -0.46 -7.69
N HIS A 166 8.89 -0.35 -6.69
CA HIS A 166 9.90 -1.36 -6.41
C HIS A 166 9.56 -2.15 -5.14
N LEU A 167 9.49 -3.47 -5.25
CA LEU A 167 9.46 -4.38 -4.12
C LEU A 167 10.89 -4.59 -3.61
N ALA A 168 11.26 -3.88 -2.55
CA ALA A 168 12.61 -3.87 -2.01
C ALA A 168 12.90 -5.13 -1.18
N GLY A 169 14.11 -5.69 -1.35
CA GLY A 169 14.53 -6.91 -0.65
C GLY A 169 14.00 -8.20 -1.27
N VAL A 170 13.37 -8.13 -2.45
CA VAL A 170 12.93 -9.29 -3.21
C VAL A 170 14.00 -9.66 -4.23
N ASP A 171 14.79 -10.68 -3.91
CA ASP A 171 15.72 -11.31 -4.85
C ASP A 171 15.04 -12.44 -5.64
N GLU A 172 15.80 -13.08 -6.54
CA GLU A 172 15.30 -14.18 -7.38
C GLU A 172 14.75 -15.36 -6.55
N ARG A 173 15.38 -15.67 -5.41
CA ARG A 173 14.95 -16.75 -4.53
C ARG A 173 13.62 -16.39 -3.86
N ALA A 174 13.54 -15.22 -3.25
CA ALA A 174 12.31 -14.73 -2.62
C ALA A 174 11.17 -14.71 -3.64
N TRP A 175 11.43 -14.22 -4.85
CA TRP A 175 10.45 -14.25 -5.94
C TRP A 175 9.99 -15.67 -6.30
N ALA A 176 10.92 -16.61 -6.47
CA ALA A 176 10.59 -17.99 -6.77
C ALA A 176 9.72 -18.61 -5.66
N ASP A 177 10.03 -18.33 -4.39
CA ASP A 177 9.24 -18.79 -3.25
C ASP A 177 7.84 -18.16 -3.22
N GLY A 178 7.73 -16.86 -3.52
CA GLY A 178 6.44 -16.18 -3.70
C GLY A 178 5.61 -16.79 -4.84
N LEU A 179 6.24 -17.10 -5.99
CA LEU A 179 5.55 -17.76 -7.10
C LEU A 179 5.12 -19.19 -6.79
N LYS A 180 5.81 -19.93 -5.91
CA LYS A 180 5.32 -21.24 -5.45
C LYS A 180 3.97 -21.11 -4.77
N TYR A 181 3.79 -20.12 -3.90
CA TYR A 181 2.51 -19.82 -3.27
C TYR A 181 1.40 -19.61 -4.32
N VAL A 182 1.66 -18.72 -5.30
CA VAL A 182 0.70 -18.42 -6.38
C VAL A 182 0.34 -19.67 -7.19
N ARG A 183 1.35 -20.47 -7.60
CA ARG A 183 1.14 -21.70 -8.38
C ARG A 183 0.36 -22.76 -7.60
N ASN A 184 0.57 -22.84 -6.29
CA ASN A 184 -0.17 -23.76 -5.43
C ASN A 184 -1.65 -23.36 -5.33
N LEU A 185 -1.94 -22.08 -5.10
CA LEU A 185 -3.33 -21.57 -5.08
C LEU A 185 -4.04 -21.71 -6.43
N LEU A 186 -3.31 -21.50 -7.51
CA LEU A 186 -3.83 -21.59 -8.87
C LEU A 186 -3.64 -22.99 -9.49
N LYS A 187 -3.45 -24.04 -8.68
CA LYS A 187 -3.27 -25.40 -9.19
C LYS A 187 -4.47 -25.78 -10.08
N GLY A 188 -4.18 -26.09 -11.36
CA GLY A 188 -5.21 -26.38 -12.37
C GLY A 188 -5.76 -25.16 -13.11
N ARG A 189 -5.28 -23.94 -12.81
CA ARG A 189 -5.60 -22.69 -13.52
C ARG A 189 -4.37 -22.17 -14.27
N ASN A 190 -4.60 -21.40 -15.33
CA ASN A 190 -3.52 -20.88 -16.16
C ASN A 190 -3.01 -19.52 -15.63
N LEU A 191 -1.82 -19.51 -15.04
CA LEU A 191 -1.06 -18.28 -14.82
C LEU A 191 -0.31 -17.95 -16.12
N GLY A 192 -0.88 -17.08 -16.96
CA GLY A 192 -0.25 -16.68 -18.21
C GLY A 192 1.12 -16.04 -17.94
N GLY A 193 2.19 -16.50 -18.61
CA GLY A 193 3.56 -15.96 -18.43
C GLY A 193 3.77 -14.53 -18.96
N THR A 194 2.70 -13.86 -19.43
CA THR A 194 2.73 -12.54 -20.05
C THR A 194 2.97 -11.40 -19.07
N PHE A 195 3.01 -11.66 -17.76
CA PHE A 195 3.33 -10.64 -16.75
C PHE A 195 4.82 -10.33 -16.63
N ILE A 196 5.70 -11.03 -17.36
CA ILE A 196 7.13 -10.73 -17.38
C ILE A 196 7.40 -9.59 -18.36
N ASP A 197 6.94 -9.74 -19.60
CA ASP A 197 7.15 -8.76 -20.67
C ASP A 197 6.06 -8.89 -21.75
N GLY A 198 6.00 -7.92 -22.67
CA GLY A 198 5.14 -7.92 -23.84
C GLY A 198 3.95 -6.95 -23.74
N PRO A 199 3.24 -6.73 -24.86
CA PRO A 199 2.11 -5.80 -24.92
C PRO A 199 0.92 -6.32 -24.11
N LEU A 200 -0.10 -5.47 -23.94
CA LEU A 200 -1.39 -5.91 -23.40
C LEU A 200 -1.97 -7.06 -24.23
N THR A 201 -2.56 -8.05 -23.56
CA THR A 201 -3.39 -9.06 -24.23
C THR A 201 -4.74 -8.46 -24.65
N ALA A 202 -5.50 -9.17 -25.49
CA ALA A 202 -6.85 -8.72 -25.85
C ALA A 202 -7.76 -8.64 -24.62
N ALA A 203 -7.76 -9.67 -23.78
CA ALA A 203 -8.53 -9.69 -22.54
C ALA A 203 -8.13 -8.58 -21.56
N GLU A 204 -6.83 -8.27 -21.42
CA GLU A 204 -6.38 -7.12 -20.61
C GLU A 204 -6.91 -5.79 -21.18
N ARG A 205 -6.91 -5.60 -22.50
CA ARG A 205 -7.45 -4.39 -23.14
C ARG A 205 -8.96 -4.25 -22.94
N ASP A 206 -9.69 -5.32 -23.18
CA ASP A 206 -11.15 -5.32 -23.05
C ASP A 206 -11.56 -5.03 -21.60
N HIS A 207 -10.89 -5.66 -20.63
CA HIS A 207 -11.10 -5.38 -19.21
C HIS A 207 -10.81 -3.92 -18.86
N LEU A 208 -9.70 -3.34 -19.33
CA LEU A 208 -9.34 -1.95 -19.03
C LEU A 208 -10.29 -0.94 -19.69
N ALA A 209 -10.95 -1.31 -20.79
CA ALA A 209 -11.97 -0.47 -21.43
C ALA A 209 -13.27 -0.44 -20.60
N GLU A 210 -13.63 -1.55 -19.96
CA GLU A 210 -14.82 -1.65 -19.10
C GLU A 210 -14.57 -1.12 -17.68
N THR A 211 -13.39 -1.42 -17.13
CA THR A 211 -12.97 -1.07 -15.77
C THR A 211 -11.63 -0.34 -15.82
N PRO A 212 -11.65 1.00 -16.03
CA PRO A 212 -10.44 1.80 -16.00
C PRO A 212 -9.71 1.71 -14.66
N ARG A 213 -8.39 1.87 -14.69
CA ARG A 213 -7.56 1.86 -13.48
C ARG A 213 -7.97 2.99 -12.54
N PRO A 214 -8.09 2.75 -11.23
CA PRO A 214 -8.34 3.81 -10.29
C PRO A 214 -7.10 4.71 -10.17
N THR A 215 -7.31 6.00 -9.89
CA THR A 215 -6.23 6.98 -9.67
C THR A 215 -6.60 7.90 -8.49
N GLY A 216 -5.79 8.92 -8.23
CA GLY A 216 -6.07 9.96 -7.24
C GLY A 216 -5.57 9.62 -5.83
N VAL A 217 -6.42 9.86 -4.81
CA VAL A 217 -6.02 9.88 -3.39
C VAL A 217 -5.57 8.52 -2.84
N GLY A 218 -5.89 7.40 -3.52
CA GLY A 218 -5.37 6.08 -3.16
C GLY A 218 -3.84 6.00 -3.16
N SER A 219 -3.17 6.68 -4.09
CA SER A 219 -1.70 6.79 -4.10
C SER A 219 -1.18 7.48 -2.83
N ALA A 220 -1.82 8.58 -2.44
CA ALA A 220 -1.46 9.33 -1.24
C ALA A 220 -1.74 8.52 0.05
N VAL A 221 -2.77 7.67 0.06
CA VAL A 221 -3.05 6.69 1.12
C VAL A 221 -1.94 5.64 1.19
N LEU A 222 -1.49 5.08 0.06
CA LEU A 222 -0.38 4.11 0.03
C LEU A 222 0.91 4.72 0.59
N ARG A 223 1.24 5.95 0.23
CA ARG A 223 2.42 6.67 0.76
C ARG A 223 2.34 6.92 2.27
N ARG A 224 1.15 6.82 2.86
CA ARG A 224 0.84 7.01 4.30
C ARG A 224 0.31 5.72 4.94
N TYR A 225 0.58 4.57 4.33
CA TYR A 225 -0.03 3.30 4.69
C TYR A 225 0.21 2.90 6.16
N HIS A 226 1.32 3.34 6.77
CA HIS A 226 1.64 2.98 8.15
C HIS A 226 0.70 3.62 9.19
N LEU A 227 -0.08 4.64 8.81
CA LEU A 227 -1.16 5.16 9.66
C LEU A 227 -2.19 4.08 10.02
N PHE A 228 -2.31 3.05 9.18
CA PHE A 228 -3.28 1.99 9.34
C PHE A 228 -2.70 0.67 9.82
N SER A 229 -1.37 0.57 10.04
CA SER A 229 -0.69 -0.72 10.26
C SER A 229 -1.00 -1.40 11.59
N ALA A 230 -1.67 -0.69 12.50
CA ALA A 230 -2.11 -1.23 13.78
C ALA A 230 -3.54 -1.81 13.70
N ALA A 231 -4.30 -1.53 12.64
CA ALA A 231 -5.60 -2.16 12.43
C ALA A 231 -5.41 -3.66 12.10
N PRO A 232 -6.34 -4.54 12.45
CA PRO A 232 -6.24 -5.95 12.05
C PRO A 232 -6.23 -6.15 10.53
N TRP A 233 -7.02 -5.32 9.82
CA TRP A 233 -7.06 -5.25 8.36
C TRP A 233 -7.53 -3.86 7.92
N VAL A 234 -7.29 -3.55 6.64
CA VAL A 234 -7.77 -2.33 5.99
C VAL A 234 -8.33 -2.73 4.63
N ARG A 235 -9.42 -2.09 4.21
CA ARG A 235 -9.99 -2.22 2.87
C ARG A 235 -10.11 -0.85 2.24
N ALA A 236 -9.99 -0.81 0.92
CA ALA A 236 -10.24 0.41 0.16
C ALA A 236 -11.09 0.11 -1.06
N LEU A 237 -12.10 0.94 -1.30
CA LEU A 237 -12.93 0.89 -2.49
C LEU A 237 -12.77 2.20 -3.25
N ALA A 238 -12.48 2.10 -4.55
CA ALA A 238 -12.43 3.25 -5.44
C ALA A 238 -13.71 3.30 -6.28
N MET A 239 -14.32 4.49 -6.40
CA MET A 239 -15.46 4.73 -7.29
C MET A 239 -15.30 6.12 -7.93
N GLY A 240 -14.75 6.14 -9.15
CA GLY A 240 -14.35 7.39 -9.81
C GLY A 240 -13.29 8.13 -8.98
N ASP A 241 -13.53 9.41 -8.71
CA ASP A 241 -12.61 10.27 -7.94
C ASP A 241 -12.75 10.11 -6.42
N ARG A 242 -13.51 9.12 -5.95
CA ARG A 242 -13.80 8.89 -4.54
C ARG A 242 -13.22 7.59 -4.05
N TRP A 243 -12.71 7.60 -2.84
CA TRP A 243 -12.17 6.44 -2.15
C TRP A 243 -12.82 6.27 -0.77
N TRP A 244 -13.17 5.04 -0.42
CA TRP A 244 -13.60 4.67 0.93
C TRP A 244 -12.53 3.79 1.52
N VAL A 245 -11.99 4.19 2.67
CA VAL A 245 -11.02 3.40 3.43
C VAL A 245 -11.67 2.99 4.73
N GLU A 246 -11.75 1.68 4.94
CA GLU A 246 -12.45 1.07 6.06
C GLU A 246 -11.53 0.13 6.84
N TRP A 247 -11.69 0.10 8.16
CA TRP A 247 -10.98 -0.81 9.06
C TRP A 247 -11.87 -1.15 10.28
N PRO A 248 -11.58 -2.23 11.02
CA PRO A 248 -12.26 -2.54 12.28
C PRO A 248 -12.11 -1.44 13.32
N THR A 249 -13.13 -1.21 14.16
CA THR A 249 -13.03 -0.31 15.32
C THR A 249 -11.75 -0.54 16.13
N SER A 250 -10.77 0.36 16.00
CA SER A 250 -9.45 0.18 16.61
C SER A 250 -8.61 1.47 16.64
N LEU A 251 -8.52 2.20 15.54
CA LEU A 251 -7.64 3.37 15.39
C LEU A 251 -8.32 4.70 15.75
N GLY A 252 -9.65 4.74 15.62
CA GLY A 252 -10.46 5.95 15.70
C GLY A 252 -10.41 6.76 14.41
N VAL A 253 -11.56 6.95 13.76
CA VAL A 253 -11.68 7.79 12.54
C VAL A 253 -11.11 9.21 12.74
N PRO A 254 -11.43 9.95 13.82
CA PRO A 254 -10.90 11.30 14.02
C PRO A 254 -9.38 11.32 14.16
N ALA A 255 -8.78 10.32 14.82
CA ALA A 255 -7.34 10.26 15.02
C ALA A 255 -6.60 10.05 13.69
N VAL A 256 -7.12 9.19 12.81
CA VAL A 256 -6.57 8.99 11.46
C VAL A 256 -6.78 10.25 10.61
N ALA A 257 -7.96 10.89 10.70
CA ALA A 257 -8.25 12.12 9.99
C ALA A 257 -7.30 13.26 10.38
N ASP A 258 -7.06 13.47 11.67
CA ASP A 258 -6.12 14.48 12.18
C ASP A 258 -4.70 14.25 11.64
N ARG A 259 -4.28 12.99 11.48
CA ARG A 259 -3.00 12.65 10.84
C ARG A 259 -3.02 12.97 9.35
N LEU A 260 -4.08 12.60 8.64
CA LEU A 260 -4.22 12.92 7.23
C LEU A 260 -4.38 14.43 6.95
N LEU A 261 -4.79 15.22 7.93
CA LEU A 261 -4.87 16.70 7.86
C LEU A 261 -3.65 17.39 8.47
N HIS A 262 -2.67 16.63 9.01
CA HIS A 262 -1.52 17.22 9.69
C HIS A 262 -0.73 18.13 8.73
N PRO A 263 -0.37 19.37 9.14
CA PRO A 263 0.20 20.41 8.27
C PRO A 263 1.61 20.15 7.70
N VAL A 264 2.15 18.94 7.85
CA VAL A 264 3.51 18.57 7.42
C VAL A 264 3.51 17.27 6.63
N PHE A 265 2.91 16.21 7.19
CA PHE A 265 2.88 14.87 6.60
C PHE A 265 1.49 14.42 6.13
N GLY A 266 0.46 15.24 6.36
CA GLY A 266 -0.89 15.00 5.86
C GLY A 266 -0.98 15.06 4.34
N LEU A 267 -2.19 14.88 3.82
CA LEU A 267 -2.54 14.98 2.42
C LEU A 267 -2.44 16.45 1.97
N PRO A 268 -1.65 16.79 0.94
CA PRO A 268 -1.56 18.14 0.40
C PRO A 268 -2.92 18.69 -0.03
N ASP A 269 -3.11 19.99 0.17
CA ASP A 269 -4.30 20.76 -0.24
C ASP A 269 -5.64 20.19 0.28
N SER A 270 -5.58 19.34 1.30
CA SER A 270 -6.76 18.66 1.79
C SER A 270 -7.48 19.43 2.89
N VAL A 271 -8.80 19.30 2.90
CA VAL A 271 -9.69 19.85 3.91
C VAL A 271 -10.70 18.80 4.34
N GLU A 272 -11.21 18.92 5.56
CA GLU A 272 -12.32 18.07 6.01
C GLU A 272 -13.61 18.44 5.25
N VAL A 273 -14.36 17.42 4.84
CA VAL A 273 -15.66 17.55 4.19
C VAL A 273 -16.68 16.58 4.81
N PRO A 274 -17.99 16.87 4.74
CA PRO A 274 -19.01 15.94 5.21
C PRO A 274 -18.96 14.59 4.48
N SER A 275 -19.08 13.48 5.19
CA SER A 275 -19.24 12.15 4.60
C SER A 275 -20.72 11.84 4.33
N ALA A 276 -21.08 11.54 3.08
CA ALA A 276 -22.45 11.19 2.71
C ALA A 276 -22.93 9.84 3.27
N GLY A 277 -22.02 8.95 3.68
CA GLY A 277 -22.31 7.59 4.16
C GLY A 277 -22.12 7.38 5.67
N GLY A 278 -21.91 8.46 6.44
CA GLY A 278 -21.38 8.37 7.81
C GLY A 278 -19.85 8.25 7.83
N GLY A 279 -19.22 8.60 8.95
CA GLY A 279 -17.76 8.75 9.05
C GLY A 279 -17.27 10.17 8.76
N LEU A 280 -16.01 10.33 8.36
CA LEU A 280 -15.35 11.62 8.08
C LEU A 280 -14.81 11.64 6.65
N GLY A 281 -15.05 12.73 5.92
CA GLY A 281 -14.53 12.93 4.57
C GLY A 281 -13.34 13.89 4.55
N ILE A 282 -12.39 13.65 3.66
CA ILE A 282 -11.27 14.54 3.36
C ILE A 282 -11.25 14.77 1.86
N SER A 283 -11.25 16.03 1.41
CA SER A 283 -11.20 16.38 -0.01
C SER A 283 -9.93 17.14 -0.33
N THR A 284 -9.30 16.82 -1.46
CA THR A 284 -8.19 17.60 -2.04
C THR A 284 -8.68 18.62 -3.08
N GLY A 285 -10.01 18.80 -3.19
CA GLY A 285 -10.65 19.58 -4.26
C GLY A 285 -10.83 18.81 -5.58
N TRP A 286 -10.05 17.76 -5.79
CA TRP A 286 -10.13 16.88 -6.97
C TRP A 286 -10.58 15.47 -6.62
N TYR A 287 -10.16 14.98 -5.45
CA TYR A 287 -10.47 13.63 -4.98
C TYR A 287 -11.02 13.68 -3.56
N ASP A 288 -11.93 12.75 -3.26
CA ASP A 288 -12.49 12.60 -1.91
C ASP A 288 -12.05 11.26 -1.30
N LEU A 289 -11.67 11.31 -0.03
CA LEU A 289 -11.35 10.17 0.81
C LEU A 289 -12.33 10.11 1.97
N PHE A 290 -13.11 9.04 2.05
CA PHE A 290 -14.03 8.76 3.13
C PHE A 290 -13.44 7.72 4.07
N LEU A 291 -13.37 8.06 5.35
CA LEU A 291 -12.81 7.22 6.40
C LEU A 291 -13.94 6.64 7.24
N ARG A 292 -13.87 5.33 7.51
CA ARG A 292 -14.90 4.65 8.28
C ARG A 292 -14.33 3.52 9.13
N GLU A 293 -14.83 3.45 10.36
CA GLU A 293 -14.69 2.25 11.18
C GLU A 293 -15.93 1.37 11.05
N VAL A 294 -15.69 0.07 10.94
CA VAL A 294 -16.73 -0.96 10.91
C VAL A 294 -16.60 -1.87 12.12
N GLU A 295 -17.65 -2.62 12.40
CA GLU A 295 -17.63 -3.63 13.45
C GLU A 295 -16.47 -4.61 13.22
N GLY A 296 -15.65 -4.78 14.25
CA GLY A 296 -14.50 -5.68 14.19
C GLY A 296 -14.90 -7.15 14.32
N PRO A 297 -13.98 -8.06 13.97
CA PRO A 297 -14.20 -9.49 14.19
C PRO A 297 -14.41 -9.78 15.69
N ASP A 298 -15.41 -10.60 16.01
CA ASP A 298 -15.69 -11.02 17.39
C ASP A 298 -14.57 -11.95 17.90
N PRO A 299 -13.83 -11.57 18.95
CA PRO A 299 -12.78 -12.41 19.53
C PRO A 299 -13.26 -13.80 19.98
N ALA A 300 -14.55 -13.97 20.27
CA ALA A 300 -15.11 -15.26 20.64
C ALA A 300 -15.02 -16.30 19.50
N HIS A 301 -14.87 -15.86 18.25
CA HIS A 301 -14.75 -16.75 17.08
C HIS A 301 -13.30 -17.12 16.72
N GLU A 302 -12.27 -16.53 17.36
CA GLU A 302 -10.86 -16.86 17.08
C GLU A 302 -10.51 -18.34 17.29
N PRO A 303 -10.98 -19.04 18.34
CA PRO A 303 -10.68 -20.47 18.50
C PRO A 303 -11.22 -21.32 17.34
N ALA A 304 -12.38 -20.95 16.80
CA ALA A 304 -12.98 -21.66 15.67
C ALA A 304 -12.19 -21.43 14.37
N LEU A 305 -11.72 -20.19 14.15
CA LEU A 305 -10.89 -19.84 13.00
C LEU A 305 -9.52 -20.53 13.06
N ALA A 306 -8.89 -20.54 14.23
CA ALA A 306 -7.59 -21.18 14.45
C ALA A 306 -7.66 -22.72 14.29
N ALA A 307 -8.82 -23.32 14.57
CA ALA A 307 -9.07 -24.75 14.40
C ALA A 307 -9.53 -25.14 12.99
N PHE A 308 -9.79 -24.17 12.10
CA PHE A 308 -10.28 -24.45 10.76
C PHE A 308 -9.16 -25.07 9.90
N GLU A 309 -9.42 -26.27 9.37
CA GLU A 309 -8.55 -26.92 8.39
C GLU A 309 -8.80 -26.34 7.00
N TRP A 310 -7.88 -25.48 6.55
CA TRP A 310 -7.97 -24.87 5.23
C TRP A 310 -7.65 -25.88 4.11
N PRO A 311 -8.29 -25.75 2.93
CA PRO A 311 -7.96 -26.58 1.77
C PRO A 311 -6.46 -26.56 1.44
N GLU A 312 -5.97 -27.69 0.93
CA GLU A 312 -4.58 -27.84 0.51
C GLU A 312 -4.19 -26.72 -0.48
N GLY A 313 -3.10 -26.00 -0.18
CA GLY A 313 -2.61 -24.87 -0.98
C GLY A 313 -3.01 -23.49 -0.45
N VAL A 314 -4.13 -23.35 0.28
CA VAL A 314 -4.55 -22.06 0.88
C VAL A 314 -3.57 -21.62 1.98
N THR A 315 -2.99 -22.59 2.68
CA THR A 315 -1.94 -22.41 3.69
C THR A 315 -0.53 -22.65 3.12
N GLY A 316 -0.34 -22.53 1.80
CA GLY A 316 0.93 -22.76 1.09
C GLY A 316 2.13 -21.92 1.55
N TRP A 317 1.95 -21.11 2.58
CA TRP A 317 2.96 -20.45 3.43
C TRP A 317 3.98 -21.39 4.06
N TRP A 318 3.63 -22.67 4.21
CA TRP A 318 4.33 -23.60 5.08
C TRP A 318 4.45 -24.99 4.43
N GLU A 319 5.64 -25.32 3.94
CA GLU A 319 6.08 -26.71 4.03
C GLU A 319 6.54 -26.92 5.48
N PRO A 320 6.00 -27.90 6.22
CA PRO A 320 6.58 -28.27 7.51
C PRO A 320 8.08 -28.49 7.31
N PRO A 321 8.96 -28.01 8.21
CA PRO A 321 10.36 -28.39 8.13
C PRO A 321 10.42 -29.91 8.02
N GLN A 322 10.91 -30.40 6.87
CA GLN A 322 11.05 -31.82 6.66
C GLN A 322 11.93 -32.32 7.81
N SER A 323 11.41 -33.26 8.59
CA SER A 323 12.21 -33.94 9.61
C SER A 323 13.48 -34.40 8.91
N VAL A 324 14.63 -33.86 9.34
CA VAL A 324 15.94 -34.31 8.86
C VAL A 324 15.95 -35.82 9.08
N LYS A 325 15.91 -36.58 7.99
CA LYS A 325 16.07 -38.04 8.01
C LYS A 325 17.54 -38.37 8.19
#